data_AF-A0A9D0X800-F1
#
_entry.id   AF-A0A9D0X800-F1
#
_cell.length_a   1.000
_cell.length_b   1.000
_cell.length_c   1.000
_cell.angle_alpha   90.00
_cell.angle_beta   90.00
_cell.angle_gamma   90.00
#
_symmetry.space_group_name_H-M   'P 1'
#
loop_
_entity.id
_entity.type
_entity.pdbx_description
1 polymer ?
#
loop_
_entity_poly.entity_id
_entity_poly.type
_entity_poly.pdbx_seq_one_letter_code
_entity_poly.pdbx_strand_id
1 'polypeptide(L)'
;IMAITDNVSVMRQGAMVRTLETKNTDPEQLAELMVGRRVLLRVEKGEANPGDVRLSVSDLVVNDDMGIARVKGINLEVRAGEIVGIAGVSGNGQSDLLEAISGMRSAQSGIIKVNGREIVVRGDAGAATMREANLAHVPEDRQELGLVVTFEQWENAILGYQDDDKYGKGMFLSIPAAQEEAKRHIEKFDIRPPNYRLKAANFSGGNQQKIVLAREMSRDPDVLVVGQPTRGVDIGAIEFIHNQIIAMRDAGKAVLLVSVELDEVRSLSDRILVMFDGQIVGEADPATATESELGLLMAGVNPYEQEQKEAAK
;
A
#
# COMPACT_ATOMS: atom_id res chain seq x y z
N ILE A 1 6.26 -22.22 6.94
CA ILE A 1 5.97 -22.91 8.23
C ILE A 1 5.42 -24.33 7.98
N MET A 2 4.27 -24.47 7.32
CA MET A 2 3.63 -25.76 7.05
C MET A 2 4.56 -26.78 6.35
N ALA A 3 5.38 -26.31 5.40
CA ALA A 3 6.27 -27.17 4.63
C ALA A 3 7.52 -27.69 5.36
N ILE A 4 7.84 -27.15 6.56
CA ILE A 4 9.15 -27.36 7.19
C ILE A 4 9.10 -27.64 8.70
N THR A 5 7.91 -27.81 9.29
CA THR A 5 7.74 -28.00 10.75
C THR A 5 6.91 -29.22 11.06
N ASP A 6 7.18 -29.88 12.19
CA ASP A 6 6.38 -31.01 12.70
C ASP A 6 5.21 -30.56 13.57
N ASN A 7 5.42 -29.49 14.35
CA ASN A 7 4.43 -28.90 15.23
C ASN A 7 4.46 -27.38 15.11
N VAL A 8 3.30 -26.76 15.34
CA VAL A 8 3.14 -25.31 15.37
C VAL A 8 2.38 -24.91 16.62
N SER A 9 2.84 -23.84 17.26
CA SER A 9 2.22 -23.28 18.47
C SER A 9 1.69 -21.90 18.16
N VAL A 10 0.43 -21.66 18.52
CA VAL A 10 -0.26 -20.40 18.28
C VAL A 10 -0.42 -19.65 19.60
N MET A 11 0.04 -18.40 19.62
CA MET A 11 -0.15 -17.46 20.72
C MET A 11 -1.09 -16.32 20.30
N ARG A 12 -1.92 -15.86 21.23
CA ARG A 12 -2.80 -14.70 21.04
C ARG A 12 -2.86 -13.91 22.33
N GLN A 13 -2.74 -12.58 22.24
CA GLN A 13 -2.73 -11.68 23.40
C GLN A 13 -1.71 -12.07 24.48
N GLY A 14 -0.53 -12.54 24.06
CA GLY A 14 0.55 -12.93 24.97
C GLY A 14 0.38 -14.28 25.67
N ALA A 15 -0.68 -15.03 25.36
CA ALA A 15 -0.94 -16.36 25.92
C ALA A 15 -0.90 -17.45 24.84
N MET A 16 -0.44 -18.64 25.22
CA MET A 16 -0.52 -19.84 24.38
C MET A 16 -1.98 -20.28 24.22
N VAL A 17 -2.45 -20.33 22.96
CA VAL A 17 -3.81 -20.75 22.63
C VAL A 17 -3.86 -22.25 22.38
N ARG A 18 -2.95 -22.76 21.54
CA ARG A 18 -2.91 -24.17 21.14
C ARG A 18 -1.55 -24.54 20.54
N THR A 19 -1.18 -25.81 20.68
CA THR A 19 -0.12 -26.45 19.89
C THR A 19 -0.75 -27.55 19.05
N LEU A 20 -0.38 -27.61 17.78
CA LEU A 20 -0.93 -28.52 16.77
C LEU A 20 0.21 -29.25 16.07
N GLU A 21 -0.03 -30.50 15.67
CA GLU A 21 0.83 -31.18 14.70
C GLU A 21 0.59 -30.54 13.31
N THR A 22 1.67 -30.08 12.66
CA THR A 22 1.61 -29.33 11.40
C THR A 22 0.91 -30.11 10.29
N LYS A 23 1.05 -31.45 10.26
CA LYS A 23 0.38 -32.31 9.27
C LYS A 23 -1.14 -32.42 9.44
N ASN A 24 -1.69 -32.04 10.61
CA ASN A 24 -3.11 -32.15 10.95
C ASN A 24 -3.81 -30.79 10.98
N THR A 25 -3.18 -29.76 10.43
CA THR A 25 -3.71 -28.39 10.38
C THR A 25 -3.51 -27.82 8.99
N ASP A 26 -4.05 -26.64 8.76
CA ASP A 26 -3.96 -25.90 7.51
C ASP A 26 -3.78 -24.41 7.80
N PRO A 27 -3.37 -23.60 6.81
CA PRO A 27 -3.16 -22.16 7.00
C PRO A 27 -4.40 -21.43 7.55
N GLU A 28 -5.61 -21.85 7.16
CA GLU A 28 -6.86 -21.22 7.62
C GLU A 28 -7.05 -21.45 9.12
N GLN A 29 -6.97 -22.70 9.58
CA GLN A 29 -7.11 -23.06 11.00
C GLN A 29 -6.06 -22.36 11.87
N LEU A 30 -4.83 -22.21 11.38
CA LEU A 30 -3.78 -21.47 12.09
C LEU A 30 -4.13 -19.98 12.19
N ALA A 31 -4.58 -19.37 11.10
CA ALA A 31 -5.04 -17.99 11.08
C ALA A 31 -6.21 -17.76 12.05
N GLU A 32 -7.19 -18.68 12.09
CA GLU A 32 -8.33 -18.61 13.01
C GLU A 32 -7.90 -18.63 14.47
N LEU A 33 -6.91 -19.46 14.82
CA LEU A 33 -6.35 -19.51 16.17
C LEU A 33 -5.60 -18.22 16.53
N MET A 34 -4.87 -17.63 15.56
CA MET A 34 -4.12 -16.39 15.74
C MET A 34 -5.03 -15.19 15.97
N VAL A 35 -6.12 -15.06 15.20
CA VAL A 35 -7.03 -13.91 15.28
C VAL A 35 -8.16 -14.13 16.29
N GLY A 36 -8.65 -15.37 16.42
CA GLY A 36 -9.78 -15.74 17.27
C GLY A 36 -11.16 -15.66 16.63
N ARG A 37 -11.20 -15.57 15.30
CA ARG A 37 -12.40 -15.64 14.46
C ARG A 37 -12.02 -16.31 13.14
N ARG A 38 -13.01 -16.71 12.34
CA ARG A 38 -12.75 -17.17 10.96
C ARG A 38 -12.01 -16.08 10.18
N VAL A 39 -10.92 -16.45 9.52
CA VAL A 39 -10.12 -15.56 8.67
C VAL A 39 -10.26 -16.04 7.23
N LEU A 40 -10.71 -15.16 6.35
CA LEU A 40 -10.69 -15.43 4.91
C LEU A 40 -9.30 -15.07 4.40
N LEU A 41 -8.51 -16.09 4.01
CA LEU A 41 -7.18 -15.88 3.43
C LEU A 41 -7.25 -15.26 2.03
N ARG A 42 -8.39 -15.39 1.35
CA ARG A 42 -8.71 -14.70 0.11
C ARG A 42 -9.78 -13.66 0.36
N VAL A 43 -9.51 -12.45 -0.07
CA VAL A 43 -10.43 -11.34 0.10
C VAL A 43 -11.52 -11.42 -0.97
N GLU A 44 -12.77 -11.41 -0.54
CA GLU A 44 -13.91 -11.38 -1.46
C GLU A 44 -14.04 -9.97 -2.06
N LYS A 45 -13.95 -9.87 -3.39
CA LYS A 45 -14.22 -8.63 -4.13
C LYS A 45 -15.06 -8.93 -5.36
N GLY A 46 -16.01 -8.04 -5.66
CA GLY A 46 -16.75 -8.09 -6.92
C GLY A 46 -15.89 -7.68 -8.11
N GLU A 47 -16.41 -7.89 -9.33
CA GLU A 47 -15.80 -7.36 -10.55
C GLU A 47 -15.67 -5.83 -10.46
N ALA A 48 -14.52 -5.31 -10.86
CA ALA A 48 -14.31 -3.88 -10.95
C ALA A 48 -15.09 -3.29 -12.13
N ASN A 49 -15.54 -2.03 -11.97
CA ASN A 49 -16.14 -1.26 -13.05
C ASN A 49 -15.33 0.03 -13.26
N PRO A 50 -14.17 -0.04 -13.95
CA PRO A 50 -13.27 1.09 -14.07
C PRO A 50 -13.91 2.27 -14.80
N GLY A 51 -13.82 3.45 -14.20
CA GLY A 51 -14.29 4.72 -14.76
C GLY A 51 -13.18 5.51 -15.46
N ASP A 52 -13.21 6.82 -15.23
CA ASP A 52 -12.23 7.76 -15.79
C ASP A 52 -10.83 7.56 -15.19
N VAL A 53 -9.80 7.88 -15.96
CA VAL A 53 -8.41 7.89 -15.50
C VAL A 53 -8.22 8.98 -14.44
N ARG A 54 -7.79 8.59 -13.24
CA ARG A 54 -7.53 9.50 -12.11
C ARG A 54 -6.05 9.74 -11.87
N LEU A 55 -5.20 8.76 -12.18
CA LEU A 55 -3.75 8.90 -12.20
C LEU A 55 -3.24 8.49 -13.59
N SER A 56 -2.42 9.32 -14.21
CA SER A 56 -1.72 9.00 -15.45
C SER A 56 -0.27 9.42 -15.33
N VAL A 57 0.62 8.53 -15.74
CA VAL A 57 2.07 8.72 -15.74
C VAL A 57 2.56 8.44 -17.16
N SER A 58 3.33 9.36 -17.72
CA SER A 58 3.85 9.26 -19.09
C SER A 58 5.35 9.50 -19.14
N ASP A 59 6.09 8.58 -19.75
CA ASP A 59 7.54 8.62 -19.96
C ASP A 59 8.34 9.03 -18.71
N LEU A 60 7.92 8.55 -17.54
CA LEU A 60 8.50 8.93 -16.26
C LEU A 60 9.92 8.36 -16.12
N VAL A 61 10.89 9.23 -15.87
CA VAL A 61 12.28 8.87 -15.58
C VAL A 61 12.66 9.45 -14.22
N VAL A 62 13.21 8.61 -13.35
CA VAL A 62 13.57 8.98 -11.98
C VAL A 62 14.94 8.39 -11.66
N ASN A 63 15.81 9.22 -11.10
CA ASN A 63 17.13 8.82 -10.65
C ASN A 63 17.17 8.74 -9.12
N ASP A 64 17.98 7.82 -8.62
CA ASP A 64 18.34 7.81 -7.20
C ASP A 64 19.32 8.94 -6.86
N ASP A 65 19.68 9.04 -5.58
CA ASP A 65 20.56 10.09 -5.07
C ASP A 65 22.01 9.98 -5.61
N MET A 66 22.36 8.83 -6.20
CA MET A 66 23.64 8.61 -6.89
C MET A 66 23.56 8.93 -8.40
N GLY A 67 22.40 9.36 -8.90
CA GLY A 67 22.17 9.67 -10.31
C GLY A 67 21.91 8.43 -11.18
N ILE A 68 21.66 7.26 -10.59
CA ILE A 68 21.34 6.03 -11.32
C ILE A 68 19.85 6.02 -11.64
N ALA A 69 19.50 5.81 -12.91
CA ALA A 69 18.10 5.70 -13.33
C ALA A 69 17.44 4.46 -12.72
N ARG A 70 16.46 4.69 -11.84
CA ARG A 70 15.64 3.66 -11.17
C ARG A 70 14.28 3.48 -11.80
N VAL A 71 13.75 4.52 -12.44
CA VAL A 71 12.56 4.46 -13.28
C VAL A 71 12.96 4.92 -14.67
N LYS A 72 12.63 4.15 -15.72
CA LYS A 72 13.20 4.28 -17.06
C LYS A 72 12.11 4.38 -18.13
N GLY A 73 11.33 5.45 -18.10
CA GLY A 73 10.28 5.73 -19.10
C GLY A 73 8.98 4.98 -18.81
N ILE A 74 8.55 4.95 -17.55
CA ILE A 74 7.31 4.25 -17.18
C ILE A 74 6.08 5.01 -17.69
N ASN A 75 5.18 4.23 -18.26
CA ASN A 75 3.84 4.65 -18.65
C ASN A 75 2.82 3.78 -17.88
N LEU A 76 1.90 4.41 -17.15
CA LEU A 76 0.81 3.71 -16.47
C LEU A 76 -0.40 4.62 -16.27
N GLU A 77 -1.57 4.02 -16.13
CA GLU A 77 -2.81 4.71 -15.79
C GLU A 77 -3.53 3.93 -14.69
N VAL A 78 -4.18 4.66 -13.77
CA VAL A 78 -5.08 4.10 -12.76
C VAL A 78 -6.41 4.82 -12.84
N ARG A 79 -7.48 4.07 -13.01
CA ARG A 79 -8.86 4.53 -13.17
C ARG A 79 -9.62 4.55 -11.86
N ALA A 80 -10.64 5.39 -11.77
CA ALA A 80 -11.59 5.34 -10.67
C ALA A 80 -12.24 3.96 -10.59
N GLY A 81 -12.32 3.39 -9.39
CA GLY A 81 -12.95 2.09 -9.17
C GLY A 81 -12.08 0.88 -9.52
N GLU A 82 -10.77 1.06 -9.64
CA GLU A 82 -9.82 -0.03 -9.89
C GLU A 82 -8.61 0.00 -8.95
N ILE A 83 -8.08 -1.17 -8.64
CA ILE A 83 -6.76 -1.36 -8.01
C ILE A 83 -5.78 -1.84 -9.09
N VAL A 84 -4.77 -1.04 -9.40
CA VAL A 84 -3.62 -1.46 -10.20
C VAL A 84 -2.50 -1.88 -9.26
N GLY A 85 -2.14 -3.16 -9.31
CA GLY A 85 -1.01 -3.74 -8.58
C GLY A 85 0.29 -3.62 -9.35
N ILE A 86 1.38 -3.27 -8.69
CA ILE A 86 2.73 -3.35 -9.23
C ILE A 86 3.45 -4.51 -8.53
N ALA A 87 3.70 -5.57 -9.29
CA ALA A 87 4.54 -6.68 -8.86
C ALA A 87 6.00 -6.43 -9.26
N GLY A 88 6.93 -6.72 -8.36
CA GLY A 88 8.36 -6.56 -8.60
C GLY A 88 9.17 -7.07 -7.42
N VAL A 89 10.46 -7.35 -7.66
CA VAL A 89 11.41 -7.64 -6.58
C VAL A 89 12.12 -6.37 -6.12
N SER A 90 12.59 -6.39 -4.88
CA SER A 90 13.37 -5.28 -4.30
C SER A 90 14.51 -4.87 -5.24
N GLY A 91 14.61 -3.56 -5.49
CA GLY A 91 15.58 -2.98 -6.42
C GLY A 91 15.08 -2.74 -7.84
N ASN A 92 13.88 -3.20 -8.21
CA ASN A 92 13.31 -2.94 -9.54
C ASN A 92 12.81 -1.49 -9.74
N GLY A 93 12.89 -0.62 -8.73
CA GLY A 93 12.53 0.80 -8.78
C GLY A 93 11.11 1.12 -8.31
N GLN A 94 10.45 0.18 -7.62
CA GLN A 94 9.08 0.36 -7.11
C GLN A 94 8.98 1.53 -6.13
N SER A 95 9.90 1.63 -5.18
CA SER A 95 9.92 2.71 -4.19
C SER A 95 10.19 4.07 -4.86
N ASP A 96 11.12 4.14 -5.81
CA ASP A 96 11.40 5.36 -6.58
C ASP A 96 10.17 5.84 -7.38
N LEU A 97 9.40 4.88 -7.94
CA LEU A 97 8.13 5.18 -8.62
C LEU A 97 7.09 5.75 -7.65
N LEU A 98 6.93 5.15 -6.47
CA LEU A 98 6.00 5.64 -5.44
C LEU A 98 6.39 7.04 -4.92
N GLU A 99 7.67 7.26 -4.64
CA GLU A 99 8.20 8.55 -4.20
C GLU A 99 7.98 9.63 -5.27
N ALA A 100 8.18 9.32 -6.55
CA ALA A 100 7.95 10.27 -7.63
C ALA A 100 6.46 10.60 -7.79
N ILE A 101 5.58 9.59 -7.78
CA ILE A 101 4.12 9.77 -7.89
C ILE A 101 3.56 10.54 -6.68
N SER A 102 4.10 10.31 -5.49
CA SER A 102 3.69 11.02 -4.27
C SER A 102 4.35 12.38 -4.09
N GLY A 103 5.20 12.81 -5.04
CA GLY A 103 5.88 14.10 -5.01
C GLY A 103 6.96 14.22 -3.93
N MET A 104 7.44 13.09 -3.41
CA MET A 104 8.56 13.01 -2.48
C MET A 104 9.92 13.00 -3.20
N ARG A 105 9.94 12.62 -4.48
CA ARG A 105 11.13 12.63 -5.33
C ARG A 105 10.85 13.39 -6.63
N SER A 106 11.83 14.16 -7.09
CA SER A 106 11.74 14.86 -8.38
C SER A 106 12.01 13.90 -9.55
N ALA A 107 11.16 13.95 -10.57
CA ALA A 107 11.40 13.25 -11.83
C ALA A 107 12.46 13.99 -12.67
N GLN A 108 13.31 13.22 -13.37
CA GLN A 108 14.21 13.77 -14.39
C GLN A 108 13.43 14.19 -15.65
N SER A 109 12.46 13.37 -16.06
CA SER A 109 11.57 13.64 -17.19
C SER A 109 10.25 12.89 -17.02
N GLY A 110 9.29 13.20 -17.90
CA GLY A 110 7.96 12.61 -17.90
C GLY A 110 6.93 13.50 -17.25
N ILE A 111 5.68 13.04 -17.28
CA ILE A 111 4.51 13.80 -16.88
C ILE A 111 3.68 12.96 -15.90
N ILE A 112 3.29 13.55 -14.78
CA ILE A 112 2.36 12.96 -13.82
C ILE A 112 1.09 13.81 -13.82
N LYS A 113 -0.06 13.19 -14.07
CA LYS A 113 -1.38 13.82 -14.02
C LYS A 113 -2.23 13.19 -12.94
N VAL A 114 -2.81 14.02 -12.08
CA VAL A 114 -3.81 13.62 -11.09
C VAL A 114 -5.11 14.34 -11.42
N ASN A 115 -6.22 13.59 -11.53
CA ASN A 115 -7.52 14.12 -11.93
C ASN A 115 -7.46 14.94 -13.24
N GLY A 116 -6.66 14.48 -14.20
CA GLY A 116 -6.42 15.14 -15.49
C GLY A 116 -5.54 16.38 -15.44
N ARG A 117 -5.10 16.83 -14.25
CA ARG A 117 -4.22 17.99 -14.08
C ARG A 117 -2.78 17.54 -13.98
N GLU A 118 -1.93 18.11 -14.83
CA GLU A 118 -0.48 17.91 -14.74
C GLU A 118 0.09 18.52 -13.47
N ILE A 119 0.81 17.71 -12.70
CA ILE A 119 1.43 18.12 -11.44
C ILE A 119 2.92 18.26 -11.66
N VAL A 120 3.43 19.46 -11.42
CA VAL A 120 4.86 19.75 -11.47
C VAL A 120 5.38 19.85 -10.04
N VAL A 121 6.15 18.85 -9.63
CA VAL A 121 6.81 18.83 -8.31
C VAL A 121 8.01 19.78 -8.34
N ARG A 122 8.06 20.74 -7.39
CA ARG A 122 9.17 21.69 -7.26
C ARG A 122 9.58 21.83 -5.80
N GLY A 123 10.86 21.62 -5.52
CA GLY A 123 11.41 21.72 -4.17
C GLY A 123 10.72 20.78 -3.19
N ASP A 124 10.68 21.18 -1.93
CA ASP A 124 10.24 20.32 -0.81
C ASP A 124 8.71 20.25 -0.64
N ALA A 125 7.95 20.98 -1.45
CA ALA A 125 6.50 21.06 -1.35
C ALA A 125 5.74 19.96 -2.12
N GLY A 126 6.44 19.06 -2.81
CA GLY A 126 5.81 18.11 -3.74
C GLY A 126 4.72 17.23 -3.13
N ALA A 127 4.96 16.67 -1.94
CA ALA A 127 3.95 15.88 -1.23
C ALA A 127 2.72 16.71 -0.83
N ALA A 128 2.90 17.99 -0.49
CA ALA A 128 1.77 18.90 -0.22
C ALA A 128 0.97 19.18 -1.51
N THR A 129 1.66 19.45 -2.63
CA THR A 129 1.03 19.64 -3.94
C THR A 129 0.22 18.41 -4.37
N MET A 130 0.71 17.20 -4.12
CA MET A 130 -0.03 15.96 -4.42
C MET A 130 -1.29 15.82 -3.55
N ARG A 131 -1.20 16.16 -2.26
CA ARG A 131 -2.38 16.20 -1.38
C ARG A 131 -3.42 17.21 -1.84
N GLU A 132 -3.01 18.39 -2.29
CA GLU A 132 -3.91 19.40 -2.88
C GLU A 132 -4.56 18.92 -4.18
N ALA A 133 -3.89 18.05 -4.93
CA ALA A 133 -4.43 17.38 -6.11
C ALA A 133 -5.37 16.20 -5.78
N ASN A 134 -5.64 15.95 -4.50
CA ASN A 134 -6.44 14.86 -3.96
C ASN A 134 -5.82 13.46 -4.13
N LEU A 135 -4.49 13.38 -4.07
CA LEU A 135 -3.72 12.15 -3.99
C LEU A 135 -3.21 11.93 -2.56
N ALA A 136 -3.48 10.76 -2.00
CA ALA A 136 -2.93 10.34 -0.72
C ALA A 136 -1.92 9.20 -0.90
N HIS A 137 -0.92 9.14 -0.02
CA HIS A 137 0.15 8.15 -0.08
C HIS A 137 0.34 7.46 1.27
N VAL A 138 0.19 6.14 1.28
CA VAL A 138 0.56 5.25 2.38
C VAL A 138 1.92 4.63 2.03
N PRO A 139 3.02 5.09 2.65
CA PRO A 139 4.37 4.68 2.26
C PRO A 139 4.71 3.25 2.71
N GLU A 140 5.70 2.66 2.05
CA GLU A 140 6.22 1.31 2.36
C GLU A 140 6.82 1.23 3.77
N ASP A 141 7.64 2.22 4.13
CA ASP A 141 8.20 2.33 5.48
C ASP A 141 7.40 3.33 6.31
N ARG A 142 6.47 2.80 7.10
CA ARG A 142 5.66 3.61 8.00
C ARG A 142 6.45 4.30 9.12
N GLN A 143 7.62 3.80 9.51
CA GLN A 143 8.40 4.38 10.61
C GLN A 143 9.31 5.50 10.14
N GLU A 144 9.84 5.40 8.92
CA GLU A 144 10.69 6.44 8.33
C GLU A 144 9.88 7.50 7.58
N LEU A 145 8.82 7.11 6.86
CA LEU A 145 8.09 7.99 5.95
C LEU A 145 6.63 8.25 6.37
N GLY A 146 6.02 7.33 7.12
CA GLY A 146 4.58 7.40 7.46
C GLY A 146 4.23 8.10 8.77
N LEU A 147 5.10 8.01 9.77
CA LEU A 147 4.85 8.42 11.16
C LEU A 147 6.07 9.13 11.75
N VAL A 148 5.82 9.97 12.74
CA VAL A 148 6.84 10.40 13.70
C VAL A 148 6.67 9.57 14.96
N VAL A 149 7.55 8.59 15.18
CA VAL A 149 7.40 7.59 16.26
C VAL A 149 7.41 8.19 17.68
N THR A 150 8.02 9.37 17.85
CA THR A 150 8.11 10.09 19.13
C THR A 150 6.86 10.89 19.46
N PHE A 151 6.01 11.17 18.47
CA PHE A 151 4.77 11.92 18.62
C PHE A 151 3.66 11.06 19.23
N GLU A 152 2.75 11.71 19.94
CA GLU A 152 1.47 11.13 20.33
C GLU A 152 0.64 10.79 19.07
N GLN A 153 -0.31 9.85 19.21
CA GLN A 153 -1.11 9.40 18.07
C GLN A 153 -1.95 10.52 17.45
N TRP A 154 -2.43 11.50 18.25
CA TRP A 154 -3.19 12.63 17.72
C TRP A 154 -2.37 13.56 16.83
N GLU A 155 -1.08 13.73 17.10
CA GLU A 155 -0.18 14.52 16.25
C GLU A 155 0.02 13.80 14.91
N ASN A 156 0.24 12.49 14.97
CA ASN A 156 0.34 11.65 13.77
C ASN A 156 -0.96 11.60 12.97
N ALA A 157 -2.12 11.72 13.62
CA ALA A 157 -3.44 11.68 12.97
C ALA A 157 -3.70 12.86 12.04
N ILE A 158 -3.03 14.00 12.26
CA ILE A 158 -3.19 15.21 11.44
C ILE A 158 -1.94 15.57 10.63
N LEU A 159 -0.88 14.78 10.74
CA LEU A 159 0.43 15.07 10.13
C LEU A 159 0.32 15.27 8.61
N GLY A 160 0.83 16.38 8.11
CA GLY A 160 0.72 16.78 6.70
C GLY A 160 -0.59 17.50 6.35
N TYR A 161 -1.55 17.53 7.28
CA TYR A 161 -2.87 18.18 7.17
C TYR A 161 -3.10 19.21 8.29
N GLN A 162 -2.07 19.55 9.07
CA GLN A 162 -2.19 20.46 10.22
C GLN A 162 -2.64 21.88 9.85
N ASP A 163 -2.43 22.30 8.61
CA ASP A 163 -2.80 23.62 8.09
C ASP A 163 -4.26 23.69 7.59
N ASP A 164 -5.03 22.60 7.74
CA ASP A 164 -6.45 22.58 7.42
C ASP A 164 -7.25 23.47 8.41
N ASP A 165 -8.13 24.31 7.86
CA ASP A 165 -9.03 25.22 8.59
C ASP A 165 -9.77 24.55 9.77
N LYS A 166 -10.03 23.23 9.70
CA LYS A 166 -10.69 22.47 10.78
C LYS A 166 -9.84 22.35 12.05
N TYR A 167 -8.53 22.53 11.94
CA TYR A 167 -7.59 22.48 13.06
C TYR A 167 -7.16 23.88 13.51
N GLY A 168 -7.77 24.95 13.02
CA GLY A 168 -7.46 26.32 13.43
C GLY A 168 -7.33 27.25 12.23
N LYS A 169 -7.35 28.56 12.49
CA LYS A 169 -7.11 29.59 11.46
C LYS A 169 -5.94 30.48 11.88
N GLY A 170 -5.01 30.70 10.96
CA GLY A 170 -3.84 31.55 11.18
C GLY A 170 -2.71 30.83 11.92
N MET A 171 -2.16 31.44 12.97
CA MET A 171 -0.91 30.98 13.60
C MET A 171 -1.08 29.86 14.64
N PHE A 172 -2.32 29.51 15.03
CA PHE A 172 -2.57 28.62 16.16
C PHE A 172 -3.27 27.32 15.75
N LEU A 173 -2.70 26.20 16.19
CA LEU A 173 -3.28 24.86 16.09
C LEU A 173 -4.25 24.59 17.24
N SER A 174 -5.46 24.15 16.91
CA SER A 174 -6.48 23.64 17.82
C SER A 174 -6.18 22.18 18.18
N ILE A 175 -5.41 22.01 19.24
CA ILE A 175 -5.14 20.68 19.82
C ILE A 175 -6.44 19.91 20.12
N PRO A 176 -7.52 20.53 20.67
CA PRO A 176 -8.78 19.80 20.88
C PRO A 176 -9.36 19.23 19.59
N ALA A 177 -9.34 19.99 18.48
CA ALA A 177 -9.85 19.50 17.20
C ALA A 177 -9.02 18.35 16.63
N ALA A 178 -7.69 18.42 16.76
CA ALA A 178 -6.78 17.36 16.37
C ALA A 178 -6.99 16.07 17.19
N GLN A 179 -7.20 16.21 18.51
CA GLN A 179 -7.52 15.08 19.39
C GLN A 179 -8.88 14.46 19.07
N GLU A 180 -9.88 15.25 18.67
CA GLU A 180 -11.16 14.72 18.22
C GLU A 180 -11.05 13.95 16.89
N GLU A 181 -10.21 14.40 15.95
CA GLU A 181 -9.91 13.62 14.75
C GLU A 181 -9.26 12.27 15.10
N ALA A 182 -8.28 12.32 15.99
CA ALA A 182 -7.57 11.14 16.46
C ALA A 182 -8.52 10.10 17.07
N LYS A 183 -9.51 10.53 17.86
CA LYS A 183 -10.57 9.67 18.40
C LYS A 183 -11.44 9.06 17.30
N ARG A 184 -11.84 9.85 16.28
CA ARG A 184 -12.57 9.34 15.12
C ARG A 184 -11.78 8.28 14.37
N HIS A 185 -10.48 8.49 14.17
CA HIS A 185 -9.60 7.50 13.56
C HIS A 185 -9.51 6.22 14.37
N ILE A 186 -9.36 6.33 15.70
CA ILE A 186 -9.33 5.18 16.61
C ILE A 186 -10.60 4.35 16.48
N GLU A 187 -11.76 4.99 16.48
CA GLU A 187 -13.05 4.30 16.37
C GLU A 187 -13.24 3.67 14.99
N LYS A 188 -13.06 4.44 13.90
CA LYS A 188 -13.30 3.98 12.53
C LYS A 188 -12.34 2.88 12.08
N PHE A 189 -11.08 2.92 12.52
CA PHE A 189 -10.04 1.97 12.09
C PHE A 189 -9.69 0.91 13.15
N ASP A 190 -10.39 0.89 14.29
CA ASP A 190 -10.12 -0.01 15.43
C ASP A 190 -8.63 0.01 15.83
N ILE A 191 -8.10 1.21 16.09
CA ILE A 191 -6.70 1.41 16.49
C ILE A 191 -6.58 1.09 17.98
N ARG A 192 -5.68 0.15 18.32
CA ARG A 192 -5.49 -0.38 19.67
C ARG A 192 -4.06 -0.16 20.20
N PRO A 193 -3.90 0.20 21.47
CA PRO A 193 -4.96 0.55 22.43
C PRO A 193 -5.66 1.86 22.04
N PRO A 194 -6.93 2.08 22.44
CA PRO A 194 -7.70 3.27 22.08
C PRO A 194 -7.24 4.50 22.89
N ASN A 195 -6.01 4.94 22.66
CA ASN A 195 -5.36 6.01 23.38
C ASN A 195 -4.68 6.98 22.41
N TYR A 196 -5.37 8.08 22.09
CA TYR A 196 -4.87 9.12 21.18
C TYR A 196 -3.63 9.87 21.71
N ARG A 197 -3.30 9.72 23.00
CA ARG A 197 -2.11 10.32 23.64
C ARG A 197 -0.96 9.34 23.77
N LEU A 198 -1.14 8.08 23.39
CA LEU A 198 -0.04 7.13 23.37
C LEU A 198 0.93 7.52 22.24
N LYS A 199 2.23 7.44 22.51
CA LYS A 199 3.25 7.65 21.48
C LYS A 199 3.18 6.57 20.40
N ALA A 200 3.36 6.95 19.14
CA ALA A 200 3.32 6.03 18.00
C ALA A 200 4.28 4.83 18.16
N ALA A 201 5.47 5.03 18.77
CA ALA A 201 6.42 3.97 19.08
C ALA A 201 5.87 2.83 19.97
N ASN A 202 4.82 3.09 20.76
CA ASN A 202 4.25 2.13 21.71
C ASN A 202 3.04 1.36 21.14
N PHE A 203 2.67 1.59 19.88
CA PHE A 203 1.68 0.78 19.16
C PHE A 203 2.36 -0.41 18.49
N SER A 204 1.63 -1.53 18.32
CA SER A 204 2.12 -2.63 17.47
C SER A 204 2.24 -2.19 16.02
N GLY A 205 3.05 -2.88 15.22
CA GLY A 205 3.23 -2.55 13.79
C GLY A 205 1.91 -2.46 13.01
N GLY A 206 0.96 -3.37 13.26
CA GLY A 206 -0.38 -3.30 12.66
C GLY A 206 -1.17 -2.06 13.07
N ASN A 207 -1.07 -1.62 14.33
CA ASN A 207 -1.76 -0.40 14.77
C ASN A 207 -1.05 0.88 14.29
N GLN A 208 0.27 0.86 14.17
CA GLN A 208 1.01 1.94 13.48
C GLN A 208 0.52 2.07 12.04
N GLN A 209 0.39 0.96 11.31
CA GLN A 209 -0.14 0.97 9.94
C GLN A 209 -1.57 1.51 9.88
N LYS A 210 -2.45 1.10 10.82
CA LYS A 210 -3.80 1.65 10.92
C LYS A 210 -3.83 3.16 11.16
N ILE A 211 -2.89 3.72 11.93
CA ILE A 211 -2.79 5.18 12.11
C ILE A 211 -2.51 5.89 10.78
N VAL A 212 -1.57 5.38 9.98
CA VAL A 212 -1.23 5.93 8.66
C VAL A 212 -2.44 5.82 7.73
N LEU A 213 -3.03 4.63 7.61
CA LEU A 213 -4.21 4.40 6.78
C LEU A 213 -5.38 5.30 7.18
N ALA A 214 -5.64 5.43 8.49
CA ALA A 214 -6.71 6.26 8.98
C ALA A 214 -6.55 7.73 8.56
N ARG A 215 -5.33 8.26 8.66
CA ARG A 215 -5.02 9.62 8.25
C ARG A 215 -5.21 9.82 6.75
N GLU A 216 -4.64 8.94 5.93
CA GLU A 216 -4.64 9.12 4.48
C GLU A 216 -6.02 8.84 3.86
N MET A 217 -6.70 7.76 4.28
CA MET A 217 -7.99 7.37 3.72
C MET A 217 -9.14 8.24 4.22
N SER A 218 -9.07 8.82 5.42
CA SER A 218 -10.15 9.68 5.94
C SER A 218 -10.23 11.05 5.25
N ARG A 219 -9.26 11.37 4.39
CA ARG A 219 -9.30 12.54 3.50
C ARG A 219 -10.11 12.33 2.24
N ASP A 220 -10.66 11.13 2.05
CA ASP A 220 -11.45 10.74 0.89
C ASP A 220 -10.73 11.00 -0.46
N PRO A 221 -9.47 10.57 -0.62
CA PRO A 221 -8.67 10.86 -1.80
C PRO A 221 -9.29 10.27 -3.08
N ASP A 222 -9.11 10.94 -4.21
CA ASP A 222 -9.49 10.38 -5.53
C ASP A 222 -8.49 9.33 -6.01
N VAL A 223 -7.22 9.51 -5.63
CA VAL A 223 -6.11 8.59 -5.91
C VAL A 223 -5.45 8.18 -4.60
N LEU A 224 -5.40 6.88 -4.34
CA LEU A 224 -4.69 6.31 -3.19
C LEU A 224 -3.49 5.50 -3.68
N VAL A 225 -2.30 5.93 -3.29
CA VAL A 225 -1.05 5.23 -3.55
C VAL A 225 -0.65 4.47 -2.28
N VAL A 226 -0.40 3.16 -2.39
CA VAL A 226 -0.14 2.28 -1.24
C VAL A 226 1.09 1.43 -1.51
N GLY A 227 2.13 1.60 -0.69
CA GLY A 227 3.33 0.77 -0.70
C GLY A 227 3.34 -0.23 0.45
N GLN A 228 3.62 -1.51 0.14
CA GLN A 228 3.84 -2.61 1.09
C GLN A 228 2.90 -2.57 2.31
N PRO A 229 1.56 -2.52 2.12
CA PRO A 229 0.62 -2.19 3.18
C PRO A 229 0.66 -3.12 4.38
N THR A 230 1.11 -4.36 4.20
CA THR A 230 1.07 -5.43 5.20
C THR A 230 2.42 -5.84 5.73
N ARG A 231 3.51 -5.18 5.29
CA ARG A 231 4.85 -5.52 5.77
C ARG A 231 4.93 -5.34 7.28
N GLY A 232 5.31 -6.39 8.00
CA GLY A 232 5.54 -6.36 9.45
C GLY A 232 4.27 -6.14 10.30
N VAL A 233 3.10 -6.53 9.81
CA VAL A 233 1.83 -6.51 10.57
C VAL A 233 1.33 -7.94 10.82
N ASP A 234 0.46 -8.10 11.83
CA ASP A 234 -0.16 -9.39 12.13
C ASP A 234 -1.32 -9.70 11.17
N ILE A 235 -1.74 -10.96 11.10
CA ILE A 235 -2.77 -11.42 10.16
C ILE A 235 -4.14 -10.75 10.36
N GLY A 236 -4.48 -10.31 11.58
CA GLY A 236 -5.71 -9.57 11.82
C GLY A 236 -5.64 -8.15 11.26
N ALA A 237 -4.47 -7.51 11.34
CA ALA A 237 -4.21 -6.24 10.69
C ALA A 237 -4.20 -6.39 9.16
N ILE A 238 -3.62 -7.46 8.60
CA ILE A 238 -3.64 -7.74 7.15
C ILE A 238 -5.06 -7.71 6.61
N GLU A 239 -5.95 -8.53 7.19
CA GLU A 239 -7.35 -8.61 6.79
C GLU A 239 -8.06 -7.25 6.86
N PHE A 240 -7.82 -6.49 7.94
CA PHE A 240 -8.37 -5.15 8.08
C PHE A 240 -7.88 -4.21 6.96
N ILE A 241 -6.58 -4.19 6.69
CA ILE A 241 -5.97 -3.29 5.71
C ILE A 241 -6.46 -3.60 4.30
N HIS A 242 -6.50 -4.89 3.95
CA HIS A 242 -7.04 -5.38 2.68
C HIS A 242 -8.49 -4.93 2.47
N ASN A 243 -9.34 -5.12 3.48
CA ASN A 243 -10.73 -4.67 3.42
C ASN A 243 -10.86 -3.16 3.25
N GLN A 244 -10.00 -2.35 3.89
CA GLN A 244 -10.01 -0.90 3.69
C GLN A 244 -9.58 -0.50 2.28
N ILE A 245 -8.58 -1.17 1.71
CA ILE A 245 -8.14 -0.91 0.33
C ILE A 245 -9.25 -1.24 -0.68
N ILE A 246 -9.94 -2.37 -0.51
CA ILE A 246 -11.08 -2.74 -1.35
C ILE A 246 -12.23 -1.77 -1.17
N ALA A 247 -12.53 -1.35 0.06
CA ALA A 247 -13.57 -0.36 0.31
C ALA A 247 -13.28 0.99 -0.39
N MET A 248 -12.01 1.39 -0.50
CA MET A 248 -11.62 2.57 -1.29
C MET A 248 -11.88 2.36 -2.78
N ARG A 249 -11.52 1.19 -3.32
CA ARG A 249 -11.83 0.84 -4.71
C ARG A 249 -13.34 0.83 -4.97
N ASP A 250 -14.13 0.19 -4.12
CA ASP A 250 -15.58 0.10 -4.26
C ASP A 250 -16.27 1.46 -4.07
N ALA A 251 -15.64 2.39 -3.35
CA ALA A 251 -16.06 3.79 -3.28
C ALA A 251 -15.67 4.61 -4.53
N GLY A 252 -15.17 3.97 -5.59
CA GLY A 252 -14.84 4.59 -6.87
C GLY A 252 -13.48 5.29 -6.88
N LYS A 253 -12.61 5.05 -5.90
CA LYS A 253 -11.26 5.63 -5.86
C LYS A 253 -10.31 4.85 -6.76
N ALA A 254 -9.29 5.53 -7.27
CA ALA A 254 -8.22 4.89 -8.03
C ALA A 254 -7.10 4.48 -7.09
N VAL A 255 -6.74 3.19 -7.06
CA VAL A 255 -5.74 2.68 -6.13
C VAL A 255 -4.53 2.15 -6.89
N LEU A 256 -3.34 2.68 -6.59
CA LEU A 256 -2.07 2.10 -7.01
C LEU A 256 -1.47 1.34 -5.83
N LEU A 257 -1.34 0.02 -5.94
CA LEU A 257 -0.82 -0.85 -4.90
C LEU A 257 0.55 -1.40 -5.33
N VAL A 258 1.59 -1.16 -4.55
CA VAL A 258 2.89 -1.82 -4.70
C VAL A 258 3.06 -2.83 -3.57
N SER A 259 3.36 -4.08 -3.92
CA SER A 259 3.74 -5.08 -2.92
C SER A 259 4.73 -6.08 -3.49
N VAL A 260 5.56 -6.61 -2.60
CA VAL A 260 6.47 -7.73 -2.87
C VAL A 260 5.83 -9.09 -2.56
N GLU A 261 4.67 -9.08 -1.89
CA GLU A 261 3.90 -10.29 -1.61
C GLU A 261 2.93 -10.56 -2.77
N LEU A 262 3.26 -11.54 -3.61
CA LEU A 262 2.46 -11.86 -4.80
C LEU A 262 1.01 -12.21 -4.48
N ASP A 263 0.76 -12.90 -3.36
CA ASP A 263 -0.60 -13.24 -2.93
C ASP A 263 -1.44 -12.00 -2.62
N GLU A 264 -0.82 -10.97 -2.04
CA GLU A 264 -1.47 -9.68 -1.80
C GLU A 264 -1.79 -8.96 -3.12
N VAL A 265 -0.81 -8.88 -4.03
CA VAL A 265 -1.01 -8.25 -5.34
C VAL A 265 -2.12 -8.96 -6.10
N ARG A 266 -2.12 -10.29 -6.16
CA ARG A 266 -3.14 -11.09 -6.87
C ARG A 266 -4.52 -10.98 -6.24
N SER A 267 -4.59 -10.96 -4.90
CA SER A 267 -5.87 -10.91 -4.20
C SER A 267 -6.54 -9.54 -4.29
N LEU A 268 -5.77 -8.46 -4.23
CA LEU A 268 -6.31 -7.10 -4.20
C LEU A 268 -6.48 -6.49 -5.58
N SER A 269 -5.55 -6.72 -6.49
CA SER A 269 -5.48 -5.95 -7.75
C SER A 269 -6.53 -6.40 -8.75
N ASP A 270 -7.09 -5.46 -9.49
CA ASP A 270 -7.96 -5.70 -10.64
C ASP A 270 -7.14 -5.85 -11.93
N ARG A 271 -5.93 -5.29 -11.93
CA ARG A 271 -4.92 -5.44 -12.98
C ARG A 271 -3.53 -5.43 -12.35
N ILE A 272 -2.60 -6.25 -12.85
CA ILE A 272 -1.23 -6.30 -12.36
C ILE A 272 -0.27 -5.81 -13.45
N LEU A 273 0.57 -4.84 -13.14
CA LEU A 273 1.74 -4.48 -13.94
C LEU A 273 2.98 -5.08 -13.30
N VAL A 274 3.85 -5.70 -14.10
CA VAL A 274 5.11 -6.28 -13.61
C VAL A 274 6.26 -5.34 -13.93
N MET A 275 7.01 -4.98 -12.89
CA MET A 275 8.15 -4.08 -12.98
C MET A 275 9.46 -4.85 -12.86
N PHE A 276 10.39 -4.59 -13.79
CA PHE A 276 11.76 -5.11 -13.79
C PHE A 276 12.73 -4.04 -14.26
N ASP A 277 13.83 -3.85 -13.52
CA ASP A 277 14.92 -2.92 -13.84
C ASP A 277 14.43 -1.50 -14.25
N GLY A 278 13.45 -0.98 -13.53
CA GLY A 278 12.90 0.36 -13.73
C GLY A 278 11.89 0.50 -14.86
N GLN A 279 11.45 -0.60 -15.46
CA GLN A 279 10.48 -0.63 -16.57
C GLN A 279 9.29 -1.52 -16.25
N ILE A 280 8.14 -1.21 -16.85
CA ILE A 280 7.00 -2.13 -16.87
C ILE A 280 7.22 -3.10 -18.04
N VAL A 281 7.41 -4.38 -17.71
CA VAL A 281 7.75 -5.44 -18.68
C VAL A 281 6.58 -6.30 -19.09
N GLY A 282 5.44 -6.18 -18.39
CA GLY A 282 4.23 -6.93 -18.72
C GLY A 282 3.04 -6.48 -17.89
N GLU A 283 1.87 -6.91 -18.35
CA GLU A 283 0.59 -6.79 -17.67
C GLU A 283 -0.01 -8.19 -17.52
N ALA A 284 -0.61 -8.47 -16.37
CA ALA A 284 -1.18 -9.77 -16.06
C ALA A 284 -2.56 -9.64 -15.42
N ASP A 285 -3.45 -10.57 -15.78
CA ASP A 285 -4.76 -10.70 -15.15
C ASP A 285 -4.59 -11.43 -13.80
N PRO A 286 -4.94 -10.79 -12.66
CA PRO A 286 -4.85 -11.41 -11.33
C PRO A 286 -5.61 -12.75 -11.22
N ALA A 287 -6.69 -12.95 -11.99
CA ALA A 287 -7.50 -14.16 -11.95
C ALA A 287 -6.80 -15.37 -12.60
N THR A 288 -5.96 -15.15 -13.60
CA THR A 288 -5.28 -16.23 -14.34
C THR A 288 -3.79 -16.32 -14.05
N ALA A 289 -3.16 -15.22 -13.63
CA ALA A 289 -1.73 -15.15 -13.39
C ALA A 289 -1.32 -16.09 -12.25
N THR A 290 -0.34 -16.93 -12.53
CA THR A 290 0.30 -17.80 -11.54
C THR A 290 1.47 -17.07 -10.87
N GLU A 291 1.83 -17.49 -9.64
CA GLU A 291 3.02 -16.98 -8.97
C GLU A 291 4.30 -17.23 -9.77
N SER A 292 4.37 -18.37 -10.48
CA SER A 292 5.53 -18.71 -11.30
C SER A 292 5.67 -17.77 -12.51
N GLU A 293 4.58 -17.45 -13.21
CA GLU A 293 4.61 -16.51 -14.34
C GLU A 293 5.02 -15.10 -13.89
N LEU A 294 4.41 -14.60 -12.81
CA LEU A 294 4.78 -13.30 -12.24
C LEU A 294 6.25 -13.32 -11.76
N GLY A 295 6.68 -14.39 -11.11
CA GLY A 295 8.06 -14.61 -10.67
C GLY A 295 9.08 -14.52 -11.81
N LEU A 296 8.79 -15.14 -12.95
CA LEU A 296 9.64 -15.10 -14.14
C LEU A 296 9.72 -13.68 -14.73
N LEU A 297 8.58 -13.02 -14.90
CA LEU A 297 8.53 -11.64 -15.41
C LEU A 297 9.30 -10.68 -14.51
N MET A 298 9.15 -10.80 -13.19
CA MET A 298 9.89 -9.99 -12.20
C MET A 298 11.41 -10.24 -12.20
N ALA A 299 11.86 -11.37 -12.74
CA ALA A 299 13.27 -11.70 -12.94
C ALA A 299 13.78 -11.34 -14.35
N GLY A 300 12.95 -10.72 -15.19
CA GLY A 300 13.28 -10.35 -16.56
C GLY A 300 13.21 -11.50 -17.56
N VAL A 301 12.57 -12.61 -17.19
CA VAL A 301 12.33 -13.76 -18.07
C VAL A 301 10.91 -13.65 -18.62
N ASN A 302 10.77 -13.40 -19.92
CA ASN A 302 9.47 -13.38 -20.58
C ASN A 302 9.03 -14.82 -20.96
N PRO A 303 7.98 -15.39 -20.32
CA PRO A 303 7.54 -16.75 -20.59
C PRO A 303 7.11 -16.96 -22.05
N TYR A 304 6.49 -15.93 -22.65
CA TYR A 304 6.00 -15.98 -24.03
C TYR A 304 7.13 -15.97 -25.07
N GLU A 305 8.28 -15.35 -24.76
CA GLU A 305 9.46 -15.44 -25.61
C GLU A 305 10.19 -16.78 -25.48
N GLN A 306 10.10 -17.43 -24.31
CA GLN A 306 10.68 -18.76 -24.10
C GLN A 306 9.88 -19.84 -24.85
N GLU A 307 8.54 -19.84 -24.76
CA GLU A 307 7.70 -20.78 -25.50
C GLU A 307 7.88 -20.65 -27.02
N GLN A 308 8.03 -19.43 -27.55
CA GLN A 308 8.31 -19.22 -28.97
C GLN A 308 9.70 -19.71 -29.38
N LYS A 309 10.71 -19.60 -28.52
CA LYS A 309 12.07 -20.12 -28.77
C LYS A 309 12.15 -21.64 -28.65
N GLU A 310 11.34 -22.25 -27.79
CA GLU A 310 11.26 -23.71 -27.64
C GLU A 310 10.43 -24.34 -28.76
N ALA A 311 9.33 -23.71 -29.21
CA ALA A 311 8.55 -24.16 -30.35
C ALA A 311 9.28 -24.00 -31.71
N ALA A 312 10.32 -23.15 -31.76
CA ALA A 312 11.17 -22.95 -32.93
C ALA A 312 12.39 -23.89 -33.00
N LYS A 313 12.56 -24.79 -32.02
CA LYS A 313 13.58 -25.85 -32.00
C LYS A 313 12.99 -27.20 -32.39
#